data_AF-A0A2T7BG08-F1
#
_entry.id   AF-A0A2T7BG08-F1
#
_cell.length_a   1.000
_cell.length_b   1.000
_cell.length_c   1.000
_cell.angle_alpha   90.00
_cell.angle_beta   90.00
_cell.angle_gamma   90.00
#
_symmetry.space_group_name_H-M   'P 1'
#
loop_
_entity.id
_entity.type
_entity.pdbx_description
1 polymer ?
#
loop_
_entity_poly.entity_id
_entity_poly.type
_entity_poly.pdbx_seq_one_letter_code
_entity_poly.pdbx_strand_id
1 'polypeptide(L)'
;MATAQGPSDAATVNNGIEYVTPITGNVFENKHPFYQSDHFSEGEITYFGRHYTHILLKYDLSLDRVVTLYADGRTEIILYPEQIDSFTVYDQTFVKLPDSLGLPKGFYARILTAPEYTYYVRYTKSISHQVYMDGAFYDVVHDHHYDYIKVDNAFHSFKSLKDLSELLNVNKKQTKIFQRNNPLESDDALASTARYREYCMNVARF
;
A
#
# COMPACT_ATOMS: atom_id res chain seq x y z
N MET A 1 16.99 -47.62 9.42
CA MET A 1 16.37 -46.31 9.68
C MET A 1 16.90 -45.35 8.63
N ALA A 2 16.10 -45.06 7.60
CA ALA A 2 16.46 -44.08 6.57
C ALA A 2 15.62 -42.84 6.83
N THR A 3 16.25 -41.76 7.26
CA THR A 3 15.65 -40.43 7.26
C THR A 3 15.62 -39.94 5.82
N ALA A 4 14.45 -39.99 5.20
CA ALA A 4 14.19 -39.19 4.01
C ALA A 4 14.07 -37.74 4.47
N GLN A 5 15.07 -36.91 4.14
CA GLN A 5 14.88 -35.47 4.07
C GLN A 5 13.76 -35.22 3.05
N GLY A 6 12.62 -34.71 3.51
CA GLY A 6 11.60 -34.16 2.61
C GLY A 6 12.19 -32.96 1.83
N PRO A 7 11.67 -32.64 0.64
CA PRO A 7 12.10 -31.44 -0.07
C PRO A 7 11.81 -30.22 0.83
N SER A 8 12.83 -29.38 1.03
CA SER A 8 12.63 -28.04 1.60
C SER A 8 11.92 -27.20 0.53
N ASP A 9 10.59 -27.30 0.47
CA ASP A 9 9.74 -26.54 -0.44
C ASP A 9 9.70 -25.06 -0.01
N ALA A 10 10.82 -24.35 -0.17
CA ALA A 10 10.81 -22.89 -0.22
C ALA A 10 10.17 -22.50 -1.56
N ALA A 11 8.84 -22.36 -1.58
CA ALA A 11 8.10 -22.00 -2.77
C ALA A 11 8.50 -20.59 -3.22
N THR A 12 9.32 -20.49 -4.28
CA THR A 12 9.77 -19.20 -4.84
C THR A 12 8.82 -18.70 -5.92
N VAL A 13 8.57 -17.38 -5.95
CA VAL A 13 7.78 -16.73 -7.01
C VAL A 13 8.73 -16.16 -8.07
N ASN A 14 8.88 -16.87 -9.20
CA ASN A 14 9.88 -16.52 -10.24
C ASN A 14 9.27 -16.14 -11.59
N ASN A 15 7.94 -15.98 -11.67
CA ASN A 15 7.25 -15.68 -12.91
C ASN A 15 6.99 -14.16 -13.01
N GLY A 16 7.85 -13.48 -13.75
CA GLY A 16 7.80 -12.03 -13.94
C GLY A 16 8.70 -11.55 -15.07
N ILE A 17 8.77 -10.23 -15.22
CA ILE A 17 9.72 -9.54 -16.12
C ILE A 17 10.73 -8.77 -15.28
N GLU A 18 11.94 -8.55 -15.81
CA GLU A 18 12.95 -7.74 -15.12
C GLU A 18 12.39 -6.35 -14.75
N TYR A 19 12.62 -5.94 -13.50
CA TYR A 19 12.23 -4.62 -13.02
C TYR A 19 13.16 -3.56 -13.60
N VAL A 20 12.57 -2.60 -14.32
CA VAL A 20 13.27 -1.41 -14.80
C VAL A 20 12.77 -0.24 -13.97
N THR A 21 13.69 0.41 -13.24
CA THR A 21 13.36 1.55 -12.41
C THR A 21 12.79 2.72 -13.24
N PRO A 22 11.73 3.40 -12.76
CA PRO A 22 11.21 4.60 -13.42
C PRO A 22 12.07 5.83 -13.15
N ILE A 23 13.05 5.75 -12.25
CA ILE A 23 14.02 6.82 -12.00
C ILE A 23 15.06 6.85 -13.11
N THR A 24 15.25 8.01 -13.73
CA THR A 24 16.15 8.24 -14.87
C THR A 24 17.36 9.12 -14.53
N GLY A 25 17.30 9.86 -13.42
CA GLY A 25 18.36 10.77 -12.98
C GLY A 25 18.57 10.77 -11.47
N ASN A 26 19.23 11.82 -10.97
CA ASN A 26 19.38 12.03 -9.53
C ASN A 26 18.01 12.31 -8.91
N VAL A 27 17.71 11.69 -7.76
CA VAL A 27 16.44 11.93 -7.07
C VAL A 27 16.60 13.05 -6.05
N PHE A 28 15.66 13.99 -6.05
CA PHE A 28 15.63 15.05 -5.05
C PHE A 28 15.32 14.48 -3.65
N GLU A 29 16.02 14.97 -2.62
CA GLU A 29 15.82 14.61 -1.21
C GLU A 29 15.91 13.10 -0.88
N ASN A 30 16.65 12.30 -1.67
CA ASN A 30 16.77 10.84 -1.48
C ASN A 30 15.41 10.11 -1.42
N LYS A 31 14.38 10.65 -2.09
CA LYS A 31 13.09 9.96 -2.21
C LYS A 31 13.19 8.73 -3.11
N HIS A 32 12.16 7.89 -3.08
CA HIS A 32 12.06 6.68 -3.89
C HIS A 32 10.61 6.38 -4.29
N PRO A 33 10.38 5.58 -5.35
CA PRO A 33 9.04 5.23 -5.83
C PRO A 33 8.35 4.16 -4.98
N PHE A 34 9.06 3.53 -4.04
CA PHE A 34 8.54 2.40 -3.27
C PHE A 34 7.68 2.83 -2.06
N TYR A 35 6.78 1.95 -1.62
CA TYR A 35 6.02 2.08 -0.38
C TYR A 35 6.95 1.95 0.83
N GLN A 36 6.95 2.99 1.69
CA GLN A 36 7.74 3.15 2.92
C GLN A 36 9.27 3.14 2.76
N SER A 37 9.86 2.14 2.10
CA SER A 37 11.30 2.05 1.85
C SER A 37 11.58 1.35 0.52
N ASP A 38 12.72 1.67 -0.08
CA ASP A 38 13.27 1.05 -1.30
C ASP A 38 13.93 -0.32 -1.06
N HIS A 39 14.06 -0.74 0.20
CA HIS A 39 14.51 -2.07 0.58
C HIS A 39 13.41 -3.12 0.41
N PHE A 40 13.84 -4.38 0.35
CA PHE A 40 12.91 -5.51 0.40
C PHE A 40 12.46 -5.74 1.85
N SER A 41 11.18 -6.04 2.02
CA SER A 41 10.61 -6.55 3.26
C SER A 41 10.16 -7.99 3.07
N GLU A 42 10.31 -8.83 4.09
CA GLU A 42 9.70 -10.15 4.08
C GLU A 42 8.18 -10.00 4.22
N GLY A 43 7.42 -10.73 3.41
CA GLY A 43 5.98 -10.70 3.42
C GLY A 43 5.35 -11.95 2.81
N GLU A 44 4.09 -11.81 2.46
CA GLU A 44 3.27 -12.88 1.89
C GLU A 44 2.61 -12.39 0.60
N ILE A 45 2.29 -13.30 -0.31
CA ILE A 45 1.60 -12.96 -1.55
C ILE A 45 0.67 -14.09 -1.97
N THR A 46 -0.53 -13.73 -2.41
CA THR A 46 -1.43 -14.63 -3.12
C THR A 46 -1.31 -14.36 -4.61
N TYR A 47 -0.70 -15.29 -5.33
CA TYR A 47 -0.34 -15.17 -6.75
C TYR A 47 -0.78 -16.40 -7.53
N PHE A 48 -1.46 -16.22 -8.66
CA PHE A 48 -2.11 -17.30 -9.42
C PHE A 48 -3.00 -18.19 -8.53
N GLY A 49 -3.73 -17.60 -7.58
CA GLY A 49 -4.59 -18.30 -6.63
C GLY A 49 -3.86 -19.18 -5.60
N ARG A 50 -2.52 -19.10 -5.53
CA ARG A 50 -1.69 -19.80 -4.54
C ARG A 50 -1.12 -18.82 -3.53
N HIS A 51 -1.07 -19.23 -2.28
CA HIS A 51 -0.52 -18.43 -1.19
C HIS A 51 0.94 -18.79 -0.94
N TYR A 52 1.79 -17.77 -0.91
CA TYR A 52 3.24 -17.87 -0.68
C TYR A 52 3.61 -17.01 0.52
N THR A 53 4.45 -17.54 1.40
CA THR A 53 4.93 -16.87 2.62
C THR A 53 6.44 -16.69 2.58
N HIS A 54 6.97 -15.78 3.41
CA HIS A 54 8.41 -15.48 3.49
C HIS A 54 9.02 -15.02 2.15
N ILE A 55 8.26 -14.27 1.37
CA ILE A 55 8.70 -13.72 0.09
C ILE A 55 9.27 -12.33 0.32
N LEU A 56 10.46 -12.06 -0.23
CA LEU A 56 11.02 -10.72 -0.25
C LEU A 56 10.27 -9.87 -1.29
N LEU A 57 9.58 -8.85 -0.80
CA LEU A 57 8.71 -7.98 -1.58
C LEU A 57 9.04 -6.51 -1.31
N LYS A 58 8.98 -5.71 -2.38
CA LYS A 58 8.81 -4.26 -2.32
C LYS A 58 7.73 -3.85 -3.31
N TYR A 59 7.11 -2.70 -3.08
CA TYR A 59 5.96 -2.24 -3.87
C TYR A 59 6.25 -0.88 -4.48
N ASP A 60 6.43 -0.83 -5.80
CA ASP A 60 6.59 0.41 -6.56
C ASP A 60 5.22 1.07 -6.72
N LEU A 61 5.02 2.18 -6.01
CA LEU A 61 3.78 2.96 -6.01
C LEU A 61 3.62 3.85 -7.24
N SER A 62 4.68 4.07 -8.00
CA SER A 62 4.64 4.87 -9.23
C SER A 62 4.18 4.05 -10.43
N LEU A 63 4.51 2.75 -10.45
CA LEU A 63 4.09 1.82 -11.49
C LEU A 63 2.90 0.94 -11.07
N ASP A 64 2.54 0.94 -9.79
CA ASP A 64 1.57 0.02 -9.20
C ASP A 64 1.98 -1.44 -9.46
N ARG A 65 3.23 -1.77 -9.06
CA ARG A 65 3.88 -3.06 -9.34
C ARG A 65 4.57 -3.64 -8.11
N VAL A 66 4.33 -4.93 -7.89
CA VAL A 66 5.01 -5.71 -6.85
C VAL A 66 6.31 -6.24 -7.43
N VAL A 67 7.41 -5.96 -6.75
CA VAL A 67 8.76 -6.37 -7.12
C VAL A 67 9.24 -7.43 -6.14
N THR A 68 9.84 -8.50 -6.65
CA THR A 68 10.49 -9.56 -5.88
C THR A 68 11.85 -9.91 -6.49
N LEU A 69 12.57 -10.85 -5.89
CA LEU A 69 13.84 -11.36 -6.40
C LEU A 69 13.60 -12.64 -7.21
N TYR A 70 14.30 -12.75 -8.34
CA TYR A 70 14.38 -13.99 -9.11
C TYR A 70 15.14 -15.07 -8.32
N ALA A 71 15.14 -16.29 -8.83
CA ALA A 71 15.77 -17.46 -8.20
C ALA A 71 17.28 -17.28 -7.93
N ASP A 72 17.95 -16.35 -8.61
CA ASP A 72 19.36 -16.00 -8.38
C ASP A 72 19.58 -15.13 -7.13
N GLY A 73 18.50 -14.68 -6.48
CA GLY A 73 18.51 -13.85 -5.28
C GLY A 73 19.01 -12.42 -5.51
N ARG A 74 19.13 -11.97 -6.77
CA ARG A 74 19.72 -10.66 -7.11
C ARG A 74 18.91 -9.90 -8.16
N THR A 75 18.43 -10.59 -9.17
CA THR A 75 17.66 -9.97 -10.25
C THR A 75 16.28 -9.58 -9.73
N GLU A 76 15.95 -8.30 -9.81
CA GLU A 76 14.63 -7.82 -9.44
C GLU A 76 13.63 -8.09 -10.57
N ILE A 77 12.47 -8.62 -10.24
CA ILE A 77 11.40 -8.91 -11.20
C ILE A 77 10.07 -8.31 -10.75
N ILE A 78 9.28 -7.85 -11.72
CA ILE A 78 7.90 -7.44 -11.55
C ILE A 78 6.99 -8.65 -11.76
N LEU A 79 6.10 -8.89 -10.80
CA LEU A 79 5.03 -9.89 -10.90
C LEU A 79 3.85 -9.35 -11.71
N TYR A 80 3.15 -10.24 -12.44
CA TYR A 80 2.00 -9.86 -13.25
C TYR A 80 0.82 -9.41 -12.37
N PRO A 81 0.43 -8.12 -12.36
CA PRO A 81 -0.60 -7.59 -11.46
C PRO A 81 -1.97 -8.25 -11.65
N GLU A 82 -2.23 -8.76 -12.85
CA GLU A 82 -3.45 -9.49 -13.20
C GLU A 82 -3.63 -10.74 -12.35
N GLN A 83 -2.51 -11.32 -11.90
CA GLN A 83 -2.43 -12.60 -11.22
C GLN A 83 -2.19 -12.46 -9.70
N ILE A 84 -2.10 -11.23 -9.19
CA ILE A 84 -1.94 -10.94 -7.76
C ILE A 84 -3.32 -10.64 -7.17
N ASP A 85 -3.71 -11.41 -6.16
CA ASP A 85 -4.94 -11.17 -5.39
C ASP A 85 -4.67 -10.27 -4.18
N SER A 86 -3.58 -10.55 -3.47
CA SER A 86 -3.14 -9.79 -2.29
C SER A 86 -1.66 -9.97 -2.03
N PHE A 87 -1.04 -9.05 -1.30
CA PHE A 87 0.33 -9.17 -0.81
C PHE A 87 0.53 -8.35 0.48
N THR A 88 1.61 -8.62 1.20
CA THR A 88 2.02 -7.85 2.38
C THR A 88 3.43 -7.31 2.16
N VAL A 89 3.62 -6.02 2.42
CA VAL A 89 4.91 -5.33 2.37
C VAL A 89 4.95 -4.38 3.57
N TYR A 90 6.03 -4.43 4.35
CA TYR A 90 6.16 -3.68 5.62
C TYR A 90 4.92 -3.81 6.54
N ASP A 91 4.49 -5.04 6.79
CA ASP A 91 3.32 -5.39 7.62
C ASP A 91 1.96 -4.83 7.13
N GLN A 92 1.94 -4.12 6.00
CA GLN A 92 0.71 -3.63 5.40
C GLN A 92 0.21 -4.60 4.33
N THR A 93 -1.00 -5.13 4.51
CA THR A 93 -1.68 -5.93 3.49
C THR A 93 -2.29 -5.03 2.42
N PHE A 94 -1.94 -5.31 1.17
CA PHE A 94 -2.53 -4.76 -0.04
C PHE A 94 -3.42 -5.82 -0.70
N VAL A 95 -4.57 -5.39 -1.20
CA VAL A 95 -5.53 -6.25 -1.88
C VAL A 95 -5.91 -5.65 -3.22
N LYS A 96 -6.15 -6.52 -4.20
CA LYS A 96 -6.78 -6.13 -5.45
C LYS A 96 -8.30 -6.15 -5.27
N LEU A 97 -8.94 -5.03 -5.53
CA LEU A 97 -10.39 -4.92 -5.45
C LEU A 97 -11.03 -5.24 -6.82
N PRO A 98 -12.23 -5.85 -6.86
CA PRO A 98 -12.92 -6.13 -8.11
C PRO A 98 -13.23 -4.87 -8.94
N ASP A 99 -12.98 -4.93 -10.25
CA ASP A 99 -13.28 -3.86 -11.21
C ASP A 99 -14.76 -3.43 -11.18
N SER A 100 -15.67 -4.35 -10.82
CA SER A 100 -17.12 -4.11 -10.74
C SER A 100 -17.52 -3.05 -9.69
N LEU A 101 -16.60 -2.65 -8.81
CA LEU A 101 -16.84 -1.65 -7.77
C LEU A 101 -16.71 -0.20 -8.28
N GLY A 102 -16.30 0.00 -9.53
CA GLY A 102 -16.13 1.34 -10.12
C GLY A 102 -14.98 2.16 -9.50
N LEU A 103 -14.08 1.51 -8.77
CA LEU A 103 -12.87 2.11 -8.23
C LEU A 103 -11.74 2.12 -9.27
N PRO A 104 -10.76 3.04 -9.15
CA PRO A 104 -9.54 2.95 -9.94
C PRO A 104 -8.89 1.57 -9.86
N LYS A 105 -8.38 1.05 -10.97
CA LYS A 105 -7.69 -0.23 -10.96
C LYS A 105 -6.42 -0.16 -10.11
N GLY A 106 -6.09 -1.27 -9.45
CA GLY A 106 -4.81 -1.47 -8.78
C GLY A 106 -4.95 -2.00 -7.36
N PHE A 107 -3.90 -1.83 -6.56
CA PHE A 107 -3.86 -2.32 -5.20
C PHE A 107 -4.29 -1.27 -4.17
N TYR A 108 -4.90 -1.77 -3.09
CA TYR A 108 -5.45 -0.99 -1.99
C TYR A 108 -4.92 -1.55 -0.67
N ALA A 109 -4.27 -0.71 0.13
CA ALA A 109 -3.92 -1.05 1.50
C ALA A 109 -5.20 -1.22 2.32
N ARG A 110 -5.38 -2.37 2.97
CA ARG A 110 -6.49 -2.62 3.91
C ARG A 110 -6.04 -2.18 5.30
N ILE A 111 -6.51 -1.02 5.75
CA ILE A 111 -6.02 -0.36 6.97
C ILE A 111 -6.72 -0.88 8.22
N LEU A 112 -8.02 -1.11 8.13
CA LEU A 112 -8.84 -1.58 9.25
C LEU A 112 -10.07 -2.33 8.74
N THR A 113 -10.35 -3.49 9.31
CA THR A 113 -11.61 -4.22 9.11
C THR A 113 -12.37 -4.26 10.42
N ALA A 114 -13.57 -3.70 10.42
CA ALA A 114 -14.54 -3.73 11.51
C ALA A 114 -15.80 -4.49 11.06
N PRO A 115 -16.71 -4.87 11.97
CA PRO A 115 -17.94 -5.58 11.60
C PRO A 115 -18.81 -4.82 10.58
N GLU A 116 -18.91 -3.49 10.72
CA GLU A 116 -19.81 -2.66 9.90
C GLU A 116 -19.11 -2.02 8.68
N TYR A 117 -17.78 -1.93 8.70
CA TYR A 117 -17.04 -1.23 7.66
C TYR A 117 -15.61 -1.73 7.47
N THR A 118 -15.01 -1.41 6.33
CA THR A 118 -13.57 -1.62 6.09
C THR A 118 -12.96 -0.37 5.49
N TYR A 119 -11.86 0.10 6.09
CA TYR A 119 -11.10 1.25 5.63
C TYR A 119 -9.95 0.79 4.72
N TYR A 120 -9.91 1.36 3.52
CA TYR A 120 -8.89 1.14 2.51
C TYR A 120 -8.20 2.44 2.12
N VAL A 121 -6.94 2.34 1.73
CA VAL A 121 -6.18 3.46 1.16
C VAL A 121 -5.50 3.03 -0.12
N ARG A 122 -5.59 3.84 -1.16
CA ARG A 122 -4.76 3.69 -2.35
C ARG A 122 -3.59 4.66 -2.27
N TYR A 123 -2.40 4.14 -2.04
CA TYR A 123 -1.15 4.90 -2.14
C TYR A 123 -0.68 4.90 -3.59
N THR A 124 -0.21 6.05 -4.07
CA THR A 124 0.41 6.19 -5.40
C THR A 124 1.53 7.20 -5.34
N LYS A 125 2.51 7.08 -6.22
CA LYS A 125 3.53 8.13 -6.41
C LYS A 125 3.55 8.59 -7.86
N SER A 126 3.92 9.84 -8.10
CA SER A 126 4.18 10.35 -9.44
C SER A 126 5.59 10.93 -9.50
N ILE A 127 6.25 10.78 -10.64
CA ILE A 127 7.62 11.28 -10.84
C ILE A 127 7.58 12.41 -11.86
N SER A 128 8.12 13.57 -11.49
CA SER A 128 8.42 14.65 -12.43
C SER A 128 9.88 14.55 -12.84
N HIS A 129 10.14 14.36 -14.13
CA HIS A 129 11.50 14.20 -14.65
C HIS A 129 12.14 15.54 -15.00
N GLN A 130 13.46 15.61 -14.86
CA GLN A 130 14.28 16.75 -15.28
C GLN A 130 13.79 18.09 -14.71
N VAL A 131 13.43 18.10 -13.43
CA VAL A 131 13.09 19.34 -12.72
C VAL A 131 14.38 20.05 -12.35
N TYR A 132 14.54 21.30 -12.78
CA TYR A 132 15.72 22.10 -12.47
C TYR A 132 15.59 22.76 -11.09
N MET A 133 16.43 22.36 -10.14
CA MET A 133 16.47 22.86 -8.76
C MET A 133 17.91 22.89 -8.28
N ASP A 134 18.29 23.86 -7.43
CA ASP A 134 19.62 23.95 -6.83
C ASP A 134 20.82 23.78 -7.79
N GLY A 135 20.66 24.25 -9.04
CA GLY A 135 21.70 24.21 -10.06
C GLY A 135 21.86 22.87 -10.81
N ALA A 136 20.96 21.90 -10.61
CA ALA A 136 20.99 20.61 -11.29
C ALA A 136 19.59 20.12 -11.68
N PHE A 137 19.54 19.08 -12.53
CA PHE A 137 18.29 18.41 -12.90
C PHE A 137 18.05 17.18 -12.01
N TYR A 138 16.84 17.07 -11.49
CA TYR A 138 16.41 15.97 -10.63
C TYR A 138 15.12 15.31 -11.13
N ASP A 139 14.95 14.05 -10.76
CA ASP A 139 13.64 13.42 -10.67
C ASP A 139 13.03 13.77 -9.30
N VAL A 140 11.80 14.29 -9.31
CA VAL A 140 11.07 14.67 -8.09
C VAL A 140 9.90 13.72 -7.89
N VAL A 141 9.90 13.05 -6.73
CA VAL A 141 8.87 12.07 -6.35
C VAL A 141 7.81 12.73 -5.49
N HIS A 142 6.56 12.64 -5.94
CA HIS A 142 5.39 13.17 -5.24
C HIS A 142 4.54 12.03 -4.70
N ASP A 143 4.18 12.13 -3.43
CA ASP A 143 3.37 11.14 -2.72
C ASP A 143 1.89 11.52 -2.78
N HIS A 144 1.03 10.57 -3.12
CA HIS A 144 -0.42 10.75 -3.17
C HIS A 144 -1.11 9.62 -2.44
N HIS A 145 -2.26 9.92 -1.82
CA HIS A 145 -3.12 8.89 -1.23
C HIS A 145 -4.60 9.24 -1.44
N TYR A 146 -5.41 8.19 -1.46
CA TYR A 146 -6.85 8.30 -1.60
C TYR A 146 -7.52 7.35 -0.60
N ASP A 147 -8.30 7.91 0.30
CA ASP A 147 -9.00 7.17 1.35
C ASP A 147 -10.39 6.72 0.90
N TYR A 148 -10.71 5.48 1.24
CA TYR A 148 -12.00 4.85 0.94
C TYR A 148 -12.52 4.08 2.13
N ILE A 149 -13.81 4.19 2.40
CA ILE A 149 -14.49 3.33 3.38
C ILE A 149 -15.56 2.51 2.68
N LYS A 150 -15.55 1.20 2.96
CA LYS A 150 -16.59 0.27 2.53
C LYS A 150 -17.62 0.13 3.66
N VAL A 151 -18.86 0.55 3.43
CA VAL A 151 -20.00 0.42 4.36
C VAL A 151 -21.17 -0.18 3.57
N ASP A 152 -21.90 -1.14 4.13
CA ASP A 152 -23.07 -1.78 3.46
C ASP A 152 -22.80 -2.23 2.02
N ASN A 153 -21.61 -2.79 1.77
CA ASN A 153 -21.11 -3.18 0.44
C ASN A 153 -20.88 -2.07 -0.59
N ALA A 154 -21.05 -0.80 -0.23
CA ALA A 154 -20.70 0.34 -1.06
C ALA A 154 -19.36 0.96 -0.63
N PHE A 155 -18.59 1.45 -1.60
CA PHE A 155 -17.35 2.19 -1.34
C PHE A 155 -17.58 3.69 -1.44
N HIS A 156 -17.06 4.42 -0.48
CA HIS A 156 -17.15 5.88 -0.40
C HIS A 156 -15.76 6.46 -0.24
N SER A 157 -15.38 7.43 -1.08
CA SER A 157 -14.16 8.20 -0.87
C SER A 157 -14.39 9.29 0.17
N PHE A 158 -13.34 9.63 0.92
CA PHE A 158 -13.37 10.72 1.88
C PHE A 158 -12.01 11.42 1.92
N LYS A 159 -11.97 12.67 2.42
CA LYS A 159 -10.72 13.47 2.47
C LYS A 159 -10.49 14.15 3.81
N SER A 160 -11.39 13.92 4.77
CA SER A 160 -11.31 14.56 6.07
C SER A 160 -12.01 13.74 7.16
N LEU A 161 -11.66 14.01 8.41
CA LEU A 161 -12.38 13.46 9.58
C LEU A 161 -13.86 13.86 9.60
N LYS A 162 -14.22 15.00 8.99
CA LYS A 162 -15.62 15.42 8.88
C LYS A 162 -16.37 14.47 7.94
N ASP A 163 -15.86 14.25 6.74
CA ASP A 163 -16.46 13.36 5.74
C ASP A 163 -16.57 11.93 6.28
N LEU A 164 -15.48 11.43 6.89
CA LEU A 164 -15.45 10.12 7.53
C LEU A 164 -16.48 10.00 8.66
N SER A 165 -16.64 11.04 9.48
CA SER A 165 -17.64 11.05 10.56
C SER A 165 -19.08 11.02 10.04
N GLU A 166 -19.34 11.64 8.89
CA GLU A 166 -20.66 11.63 8.25
C GLU A 166 -20.97 10.23 7.69
N LEU A 167 -20.00 9.58 7.04
CA LEU A 167 -20.12 8.22 6.53
C LEU A 167 -20.33 7.18 7.64
N LEU A 168 -19.70 7.40 8.81
CA LEU A 168 -19.81 6.53 9.99
C LEU A 168 -20.94 6.94 10.95
N ASN A 169 -21.77 7.94 10.60
CA ASN A 169 -22.85 8.46 11.45
C ASN A 169 -22.39 8.87 12.87
N VAL A 170 -21.16 9.36 13.01
CA VAL A 170 -20.58 9.75 14.30
C VAL A 170 -21.01 11.16 14.70
N ASN A 171 -21.31 11.36 15.98
CA ASN A 171 -21.72 12.67 16.49
C ASN A 171 -20.58 13.71 16.34
N LYS A 172 -20.91 14.88 15.78
CA LYS A 172 -19.98 16.02 15.59
C LYS A 172 -19.21 16.42 16.84
N LYS A 173 -19.79 16.30 18.04
CA LYS A 173 -19.11 16.59 19.32
C LYS A 173 -17.99 15.60 19.58
N GLN A 174 -18.18 14.32 19.29
CA GLN A 174 -17.15 13.28 19.43
C GLN A 174 -16.00 13.53 18.45
N THR A 175 -16.32 13.85 17.20
CA THR A 175 -15.31 14.23 16.18
C THR A 175 -14.46 15.42 16.61
N LYS A 176 -15.09 16.48 17.14
CA LYS A 176 -14.35 17.65 17.64
C LYS A 176 -13.44 17.34 18.83
N ILE A 177 -13.89 16.48 19.75
CA ILE A 177 -13.07 16.05 20.89
C ILE A 177 -11.85 15.28 20.39
N PHE A 178 -12.05 14.32 19.49
CA PHE A 178 -10.96 13.57 18.88
C PHE A 178 -9.96 14.48 18.17
N GLN A 179 -10.43 15.39 17.31
CA GLN A 179 -9.58 16.31 16.56
C GLN A 179 -8.67 17.17 17.46
N ARG A 180 -9.18 17.58 18.63
CA ARG A 180 -8.42 18.38 19.59
C ARG A 180 -7.35 17.56 20.32
N ASN A 181 -7.64 16.30 20.62
CA ASN A 181 -6.75 15.44 21.39
C ASN A 181 -5.72 14.74 20.49
N ASN A 182 -6.04 14.53 19.21
CA ASN A 182 -5.22 13.84 18.22
C ASN A 182 -4.97 14.77 17.02
N PRO A 183 -4.09 15.79 17.17
CA PRO A 183 -3.67 16.65 16.06
C PRO A 183 -2.98 15.83 14.97
N LEU A 184 -3.01 16.32 13.74
CA LEU A 184 -2.24 15.70 12.65
C LEU A 184 -0.75 15.98 12.91
N GLU A 185 0.06 14.92 12.98
CA GLU A 185 1.49 15.03 13.29
C GLU A 185 2.29 15.63 12.12
N SER A 186 1.93 15.25 10.89
CA SER A 186 2.52 15.70 9.63
C SER A 186 1.50 15.59 8.49
N ASP A 187 1.71 16.37 7.43
CA ASP A 187 0.86 16.33 6.23
C ASP A 187 1.16 15.14 5.30
N ASP A 188 1.97 14.17 5.74
CA ASP A 188 2.25 12.98 4.93
C ASP A 188 1.09 11.97 4.95
N ALA A 189 1.07 11.11 3.93
CA ALA A 189 0.00 10.17 3.69
C ALA A 189 -0.13 9.10 4.80
N LEU A 190 0.97 8.67 5.41
CA LEU A 190 0.96 7.63 6.43
C LEU A 190 0.45 8.19 7.75
N ALA A 191 0.86 9.40 8.14
CA ALA A 191 0.34 10.09 9.32
C ALA A 191 -1.15 10.39 9.19
N SER A 192 -1.59 10.86 8.02
CA SER A 192 -3.02 11.07 7.73
C SER A 192 -3.82 9.77 7.84
N THR A 193 -3.31 8.68 7.25
CA THR A 193 -3.94 7.35 7.32
C THR A 193 -4.01 6.83 8.76
N ALA A 194 -2.91 6.93 9.52
CA ALA A 194 -2.83 6.49 10.90
C ALA A 194 -3.85 7.22 11.77
N ARG A 195 -4.00 8.53 11.58
CA ARG A 195 -5.01 9.34 12.27
C ARG A 195 -6.44 8.93 11.94
N TYR A 196 -6.75 8.64 10.67
CA TYR A 196 -8.07 8.13 10.29
C TYR A 196 -8.34 6.74 10.87
N ARG A 197 -7.34 5.86 10.87
CA ARG A 197 -7.43 4.54 11.51
C ARG A 197 -7.72 4.67 13.00
N GLU A 198 -6.99 5.52 13.71
CA GLU A 198 -7.20 5.75 15.13
C GLU A 198 -8.60 6.33 15.40
N TYR A 199 -9.07 7.25 14.55
CA TYR A 199 -10.44 7.77 14.64
C TYR A 199 -11.47 6.64 14.52
N CYS A 200 -11.36 5.80 13.49
CA CYS A 200 -12.22 4.64 13.29
C CYS A 200 -12.24 3.72 14.53
N MET A 201 -11.06 3.42 15.10
CA MET A 201 -10.96 2.60 16.32
C MET A 201 -11.61 3.23 17.55
N ASN A 202 -11.58 4.56 17.68
CA ASN A 202 -12.19 5.27 18.82
C ASN A 202 -13.71 5.41 18.69
N VAL A 203 -14.25 5.41 17.46
CA VAL A 203 -15.67 5.62 17.20
C VAL A 203 -16.43 4.32 16.90
N ALA A 204 -15.71 3.25 16.54
CA ALA A 204 -16.25 1.90 16.53
C ALA A 204 -16.67 1.53 17.96
N ARG A 205 -17.96 1.73 18.24
CA ARG A 205 -18.57 1.27 19.49
C ARG A 205 -18.62 -0.26 19.42
N PHE A 206 -18.11 -0.92 20.45
CA PHE A 206 -18.44 -2.31 20.75
C PHE A 206 -19.95 -2.48 20.93
#